data_AF-A0A7G8HF31-F1
#
_entry.id   AF-A0A7G8HF31-F1
#
_cell.length_a   1.000
_cell.length_b   1.000
_cell.length_c   1.000
_cell.angle_alpha   90.00
_cell.angle_beta   90.00
_cell.angle_gamma   90.00
#
_symmetry.space_group_name_H-M   'P 1'
#
loop_
_entity.id
_entity.type
_entity.pdbx_description
1 polymer ?
#
loop_
_entity_poly.entity_id
_entity_poly.type
_entity_poly.pdbx_seq_one_letter_code
_entity_poly.pdbx_strand_id
1 'polypeptide(L)' 'MDLITSRLDKGLVQVNPSSVHGVFWLQTHFPANEWDALLSGQAAFGMDCIDDLVSDAREAGLNVEWEASVPS' A
#
# COMPACT_ATOMS: atom_id res chain seq x y z
N MET A 1 -11.59 -2.83 -4.72
CA MET A 1 -10.32 -2.10 -4.61
C MET A 1 -9.17 -3.03 -4.91
N ASP A 2 -8.05 -2.48 -5.36
CA ASP A 2 -6.82 -3.23 -5.67
C ASP A 2 -5.77 -3.05 -4.57
N LEU A 3 -5.65 -1.82 -4.05
CA LEU A 3 -4.83 -1.48 -2.88
C LEU A 3 -5.66 -0.74 -1.84
N ILE A 4 -5.43 -1.04 -0.57
CA ILE A 4 -6.02 -0.36 0.59
C ILE A 4 -4.89 0.26 1.40
N THR A 5 -5.01 1.54 1.71
CA THR A 5 -4.02 2.31 2.46
C THR A 5 -4.58 2.68 3.83
N SER A 6 -3.85 2.34 4.89
CA SER A 6 -4.29 2.51 6.28
C SER A 6 -3.26 3.30 7.08
N ARG A 7 -3.69 4.38 7.75
CA ARG A 7 -2.83 5.20 8.60
C ARG A 7 -2.56 4.48 9.93
N LEU A 8 -1.31 4.50 10.36
CA LEU A 8 -0.84 4.00 11.65
C LEU A 8 -0.47 5.18 12.57
N ASP A 9 -0.42 4.92 13.88
CA ASP A 9 -0.28 5.94 14.95
C ASP A 9 1.00 6.81 14.89
N LYS A 10 1.97 6.49 14.03
CA LYS A 10 3.30 7.14 13.97
C LYS A 10 3.57 7.91 12.68
N GLY A 11 2.52 8.32 11.95
CA GLY A 11 2.71 8.93 10.63
C GLY A 11 3.28 7.95 9.60
N LEU A 12 2.96 6.68 9.79
CA LEU A 12 3.25 5.60 8.87
C LEU A 12 1.96 5.17 8.18
N VAL A 13 2.08 4.68 6.95
CA VAL A 13 0.96 4.15 6.17
C VAL A 13 1.28 2.74 5.74
N GLN A 14 0.35 1.84 5.98
CA GLN A 14 0.42 0.48 5.46
C GLN A 14 -0.34 0.41 4.14
N VAL A 15 0.22 -0.31 3.16
CA VAL A 15 -0.44 -0.58 1.88
C VAL A 15 -0.70 -2.08 1.79
N ASN A 16 -1.97 -2.47 1.76
CA ASN A 16 -2.38 -3.86 1.67
C ASN A 16 -3.04 -4.13 0.32
N PRO A 17 -2.57 -5.13 -0.46
CA PRO A 17 -3.26 -5.51 -1.68
C PRO A 17 -4.54 -6.28 -1.36
N SER A 18 -5.61 -5.95 -2.07
CA SER A 18 -6.91 -6.64 -1.99
C SER A 18 -7.29 -7.34 -3.29
N SER A 19 -6.40 -7.32 -4.29
CA SER A 19 -6.56 -8.01 -5.57
C SER A 19 -5.24 -8.56 -6.11
N VAL A 20 -5.32 -9.46 -7.10
CA VAL A 20 -4.14 -9.99 -7.80
C VAL A 20 -3.37 -8.88 -8.54
N HIS A 21 -4.06 -7.86 -9.05
CA HIS A 21 -3.41 -6.72 -9.71
C HIS A 21 -2.62 -5.87 -8.70
N GLY A 22 -3.16 -5.67 -7.49
CA GLY A 22 -2.44 -5.02 -6.40
C GLY A 22 -1.17 -5.76 -5.98
N VAL A 23 -1.25 -7.09 -5.85
CA VAL A 23 -0.08 -7.94 -5.55
C VAL A 23 0.98 -7.80 -6.65
N PHE A 24 0.58 -7.94 -7.92
CA PHE A 24 1.52 -7.87 -9.03
C PHE A 24 2.21 -6.50 -9.12
N TRP A 25 1.45 -5.42 -8.95
CA TRP A 25 2.00 -4.07 -8.96
C TRP A 25 3.01 -3.83 -7.82
N LEU A 26 2.76 -4.36 -6.61
CA LEU A 26 3.76 -4.30 -5.52
C LEU A 26 5.04 -5.07 -5.90
N GLN A 27 4.90 -6.24 -6.52
CA GLN A 27 6.04 -7.06 -6.92
C GLN A 27 6.91 -6.43 -8.01
N THR A 28 6.38 -5.51 -8.83
CA THR A 28 7.18 -4.79 -9.82
C THR A 28 7.97 -3.62 -9.23
N HIS A 29 7.57 -3.12 -8.05
CA HIS A 29 8.17 -1.94 -7.41
C HIS A 29 9.13 -2.30 -6.27
N PHE A 30 8.98 -3.47 -5.66
CA PHE A 30 9.78 -3.91 -4.52
C PHE A 30 10.54 -5.20 -4.82
N PRO A 31 11.75 -5.37 -4.27
CA PRO A 31 12.54 -6.57 -4.49
C PRO A 31 11.91 -7.79 -3.78
N ALA A 32 12.16 -8.99 -4.31
CA ALA A 32 11.49 -10.21 -3.87
C ALA A 32 11.71 -10.58 -2.40
N ASN A 33 12.84 -10.18 -1.83
CA ASN A 33 13.15 -10.40 -0.41
C ASN A 33 12.31 -9.53 0.55
N GLU A 34 11.54 -8.56 0.04
CA GLU A 34 10.66 -7.69 0.83
C GLU A 34 9.17 -8.05 0.67
N TRP A 35 8.85 -8.91 -0.30
CA TRP A 35 7.45 -9.24 -0.61
C TRP A 35 6.72 -9.87 0.57
N ASP A 36 7.34 -10.79 1.30
CA ASP A 36 6.69 -11.43 2.45
C ASP A 36 6.25 -10.37 3.47
N ALA A 37 7.14 -9.42 3.80
CA ALA A 37 6.83 -8.35 4.74
C ALA A 37 5.75 -7.39 4.21
N LEU A 38 5.75 -7.07 2.92
CA LEU A 38 4.73 -6.23 2.28
C LEU A 38 3.36 -6.91 2.27
N LEU A 39 3.31 -8.17 1.83
CA LEU A 39 2.07 -8.92 1.63
C LEU A 39 1.48 -9.43 2.95
N SER A 40 2.30 -9.60 3.99
CA SER A 40 1.82 -9.90 5.35
C SER A 40 1.47 -8.66 6.17
N GLY A 41 1.53 -7.46 5.58
CA GLY A 41 1.22 -6.21 6.28
C GLY A 41 2.22 -5.83 7.38
N GLN A 42 3.46 -6.31 7.28
CA GLN A 42 4.55 -6.02 8.22
C GLN A 42 5.42 -4.83 7.76
N ALA A 43 5.22 -4.36 6.54
CA ALA A 43 5.86 -3.16 6.01
C ALA A 43 4.95 -1.93 6.15
N ALA A 44 5.56 -0.78 6.41
CA ALA A 44 4.88 0.50 6.41
C ALA A 44 5.77 1.56 5.76
N PHE A 45 5.13 2.56 5.17
CA PHE A 45 5.73 3.64 4.42
C PHE A 45 5.62 4.95 5.19
N GLY A 46 6.58 5.85 4.99
CA GLY A 46 6.46 7.22 5.47
C GLY A 46 5.36 7.97 4.71
N MET A 47 4.74 8.95 5.36
CA MET A 47 3.78 9.85 4.71
C MET A 47 4.38 10.65 3.55
N ASP A 48 5.70 10.82 3.53
CA ASP A 48 6.44 11.52 2.49
C ASP A 48 6.54 10.72 1.18
N CYS A 49 6.60 9.39 1.24
CA CYS A 49 6.68 8.53 0.06
C CYS A 49 5.34 7.90 -0.36
N ILE A 50 4.34 7.89 0.53
CA ILE A 50 3.05 7.24 0.24
C ILE A 50 2.27 7.95 -0.86
N ASP A 51 2.33 9.28 -0.93
CA ASP A 51 1.57 10.05 -1.92
C ASP A 51 2.05 9.73 -3.34
N ASP A 52 3.37 9.64 -3.54
CA ASP A 52 3.97 9.24 -4.81
C ASP A 52 3.61 7.79 -5.17
N LEU A 53 3.68 6.88 -4.19
CA LEU A 53 3.35 5.47 -4.37
C LEU A 53 1.88 5.26 -4.76
N VAL A 54 0.97 6.02 -4.14
CA VAL A 54 -0.47 5.98 -4.45
C VAL A 54 -0.77 6.62 -5.81
N SER A 55 -0.06 7.68 -6.17
CA SER A 55 -0.20 8.30 -7.49
C SER A 55 0.21 7.33 -8.59
N ASP A 56 1.38 6.70 -8.48
CA ASP A 56 1.87 5.72 -9.46
C ASP A 56 0.89 4.54 -9.63
N ALA A 57 0.40 3.96 -8.52
CA ALA A 57 -0.58 2.89 -8.58
C ALA A 57 -1.85 3.29 -9.34
N ARG A 58 -2.35 4.51 -9.12
CA ARG A 58 -3.54 5.04 -9.80
C ARG A 58 -3.27 5.31 -11.28
N GLU A 59 -2.09 5.83 -11.62
CA GLU A 59 -1.65 6.03 -13.00
C GLU A 59 -1.50 4.70 -13.76
N ALA A 60 -1.10 3.64 -13.06
CA ALA A 60 -1.10 2.26 -13.56
C ALA A 60 -2.50 1.64 -13.67
N GLY A 61 -3.56 2.36 -13.26
CA GLY A 61 -4.96 1.95 -13.38
C GLY A 61 -5.51 1.15 -12.18
N LEU A 62 -4.79 1.10 -11.06
CA LEU A 62 -5.27 0.42 -9.85
C LEU A 62 -6.25 1.29 -9.06
N ASN A 63 -7.27 0.66 -8.50
CA ASN A 63 -8.18 1.33 -7.56
C ASN A 63 -7.57 1.34 -6.16
N VAL A 64 -7.19 2.53 -5.68
CA VAL A 64 -6.58 2.72 -4.36
C VAL A 64 -7.54 3.42 -3.40
N GLU A 65 -7.87 2.73 -2.29
CA GLU A 65 -8.73 3.25 -1.22
C GLU A 65 -7.91 3.64 0.01
N TRP A 66 -8.35 4.69 0.70
CA TRP A 66 -7.87 5.03 2.03
C TRP A 66 -8.88 4.50 3.05
N GLU A 67 -8.44 3.60 3.92
CA GLU A 67 -9.27 3.10 5.01
C GLU A 67 -9.62 4.27 5.93
N ALA A 68 -10.92 4.51 6.12
CA ALA A 68 -11.39 5.51 7.04
C ALA A 68 -10.99 5.09 8.46
N SER A 69 -10.18 5.91 9.13
CA SER A 69 -9.88 5.70 10.54
C SER A 69 -11.19 5.78 11.34
N VAL A 70 -11.71 4.65 11.81
CA VAL A 70 -12.73 4.64 12.86
C VAL A 70 -12.04 5.02 14.17
N PRO A 71 -12.36 6.17 14.78
CA PRO A 71 -11.86 6.47 16.12
C PRO A 71 -12.38 5.39 17.07
N SER A 72 -11.48 4.79 17.84
CA SER A 72 -11.83 3.84 18.90
C SER A 72 -12.50 4.55 20.08
#